data_AF-A0A7I8DR00-F1
#
_entry.id   AF-A0A7I8DR00-F1
#
_cell.length_a   1.000
_cell.length_b   1.000
_cell.length_c   1.000
_cell.angle_alpha   90.00
_cell.angle_beta   90.00
_cell.angle_gamma   90.00
#
_symmetry.space_group_name_H-M   'P 1'
#
loop_
_entity.id
_entity.type
_entity.pdbx_description
1 polymer ?
#
loop_
_entity_poly.entity_id
_entity_poly.type
_entity_poly.pdbx_seq_one_letter_code
_entity_poly.pdbx_strand_id
1 'polypeptide(L)' 'MPAWKKSIFINAIKARMQLEDSTAEEIILEYTKLTETDKSEILSELQ' A
#
# COMPACT_ATOMS: atom_id res chain seq x y z
N MET A 1 0.02 4.35 11.14
CA MET A 1 -0.70 5.60 10.72
C MET A 1 -2.17 5.68 11.21
N PRO A 2 -2.88 6.83 11.14
CA PRO A 2 -4.34 6.89 11.40
C PRO A 2 -5.15 5.97 10.47
N ALA A 3 -6.20 5.33 11.00
CA ALA A 3 -6.94 4.28 10.30
C ALA A 3 -7.48 4.70 8.92
N TRP A 4 -8.07 5.89 8.81
CA TRP A 4 -8.62 6.40 7.55
C TRP A 4 -7.53 6.57 6.48
N LYS A 5 -6.32 6.99 6.86
CA LYS A 5 -5.20 7.19 5.94
C LYS A 5 -4.70 5.84 5.44
N LYS A 6 -4.64 4.84 6.32
CA LYS A 6 -4.27 3.45 5.97
C LYS A 6 -5.23 2.87 4.94
N SER A 7 -6.53 3.03 5.16
CA SER A 7 -7.55 2.53 4.23
C SER A 7 -7.43 3.13 2.83
N ILE A 8 -7.04 4.40 2.70
CA ILE A 8 -6.81 5.01 1.38
C ILE A 8 -5.67 4.31 0.64
N PHE A 9 -4.53 4.06 1.30
CA PHE A 9 -3.40 3.38 0.66
C PHE A 9 -3.72 1.93 0.30
N ILE A 10 -4.36 1.19 1.20
CA ILE A 10 -4.78 -0.20 0.93
C ILE A 10 -5.67 -0.24 -0.32
N ASN A 11 -6.68 0.63 -0.40
CA ASN A 11 -7.59 0.65 -1.54
C ASN A 11 -6.90 1.10 -2.84
N ALA A 12 -6.01 2.08 -2.76
CA ALA A 12 -5.22 2.53 -3.92
C ALA A 12 -4.30 1.43 -4.46
N ILE A 13 -3.61 0.71 -3.57
CA ILE A 13 -2.75 -0.42 -3.94
C ILE A 13 -3.58 -1.53 -4.57
N LYS A 14 -4.70 -1.93 -3.96
CA LYS A 14 -5.63 -2.92 -4.54
C LYS A 14 -6.09 -2.53 -5.94
N ALA A 15 -6.46 -1.28 -6.16
CA ALA A 15 -6.89 -0.81 -7.47
C ALA A 15 -5.76 -0.88 -8.51
N ARG A 16 -4.53 -0.49 -8.13
CA ARG A 16 -3.37 -0.56 -9.02
C ARG A 16 -2.94 -1.99 -9.32
N MET A 17 -3.00 -2.90 -8.35
CA MET A 17 -2.74 -4.33 -8.60
C MET A 17 -3.67 -4.90 -9.68
N GLN A 18 -4.93 -4.47 -9.71
CA GLN A 18 -5.90 -4.90 -10.73
C GLN A 18 -5.68 -4.24 -12.10
N LEU A 19 -5.10 -3.04 -12.13
CA LEU A 19 -4.92 -2.24 -13.35
C LEU A 19 -3.57 -2.50 -14.04
N GLU A 20 -2.51 -2.73 -13.27
CA GLU A 20 -1.11 -2.70 -13.74
C GLU A 20 -0.43 -4.08 -13.69
N ASP A 21 -1.15 -5.16 -13.33
CA ASP A 21 -0.60 -6.53 -13.12
C ASP A 21 0.69 -6.52 -12.26
N SER A 22 0.76 -5.54 -11.35
CA SER A 22 1.91 -5.29 -10.47
C SER A 22 1.59 -5.74 -9.06
N THR A 23 2.61 -6.11 -8.28
CA THR A 23 2.39 -6.61 -6.93
C THR A 23 2.24 -5.47 -5.90
N ALA A 24 1.67 -5.79 -4.73
CA ALA A 24 1.55 -4.82 -3.65
C ALA A 24 2.92 -4.29 -3.20
N GLU A 25 3.93 -5.16 -3.22
CA GLU A 25 5.32 -4.88 -2.88
C GLU A 25 5.96 -3.88 -3.85
N GLU A 26 5.69 -4.00 -5.14
CA GLU A 26 6.20 -3.07 -6.16
C GLU A 26 5.53 -1.70 -6.02
N ILE A 27 4.20 -1.68 -5.91
CA ILE A 27 3.42 -0.43 -5.81
C ILE A 27 3.80 0.32 -4.52
N ILE A 28 4.05 -0.37 -3.41
CA ILE A 28 4.35 0.29 -2.15
C ILE A 28 5.77 0.90 -2.09
N LEU A 29 6.68 0.42 -2.95
CA LEU A 29 8.02 1.01 -3.09
C LEU A 29 7.96 2.41 -3.70
N GLU A 30 6.98 2.70 -4.57
CA GLU A 30 6.78 4.02 -5.17
C GLU A 30 6.44 5.12 -4.15
N TYR A 31 5.85 4.74 -3.01
CA TYR A 31 5.54 5.69 -1.95
C TYR A 31 6.77 6.02 -1.10
N THR A 32 7.66 6.86 -1.63
CA THR A 32 8.91 7.32 -0.99
C THR A 32 8.69 8.11 0.31
N LYS A 33 7.49 8.68 0.50
CA LYS A 33 7.13 9.45 1.70
C LYS A 33 6.55 8.59 2.84
N LEU A 34 6.28 7.31 2.60
CA LEU A 34 5.87 6.38 3.65
C LEU A 34 7.11 5.85 4.37
N THR A 35 7.03 5.79 5.70
CA THR A 35 8.06 5.15 6.52
C THR A 35 8.03 3.63 6.32
N GLU A 36 9.12 2.93 6.59
CA GLU A 36 9.16 1.46 6.50
C GLU A 36 8.10 0.80 7.40
N THR A 37 7.82 1.41 8.57
CA THR A 37 6.74 1.01 9.46
C THR A 37 5.37 1.13 8.79
N ASP A 38 5.07 2.29 8.19
CA ASP A 38 3.78 2.47 7.49
C ASP A 38 3.64 1.50 6.32
N LYS A 39 4.72 1.25 5.57
CA LYS A 39 4.72 0.28 4.46
C LYS A 39 4.42 -1.14 4.96
N SER A 40 5.04 -1.54 6.07
CA SER A 40 4.82 -2.84 6.68
C SER A 40 3.39 -2.99 7.22
N GLU A 41 2.83 -1.93 7.83
CA GLU A 41 1.43 -1.90 8.30
C GLU A 41 0.44 -2.09 7.14
N ILE A 42 0.71 -1.52 5.97
CA ILE A 42 -0.16 -1.62 4.79
C ILE A 42 -0.03 -3.00 4.13
N LEU A 43 1.20 -3.52 3.98
CA LEU A 43 1.44 -4.86 3.40
C LEU A 43 0.83 -5.97 4.25
N SER A 44 0.90 -5.86 5.58
CA SER A 44 0.32 -6.84 6.50
C SER A 44 -1.21 -6.97 6.38
N GLU A 45 -1.88 -5.93 5.89
CA GLU A 45 -3.34 -5.92 5.67
C GLU A 45 -3.74 -6.36 4.25
N LEU A 46 -2.76 -6.59 3.37
CA LEU A 46 -2.95 -7.06 2.00
C LEU A 46 -2.70 -8.58 1.85
N GLN A 47 -2.13 -9.24 2.87
CA GLN A 47 -2.06 -10.70 3.00
C GLN A 47 -3.40 -11.30 3.44
#